data_AF-A0A947HE31-F1
#
_entry.id   AF-A0A947HE31-F1
#
_cell.length_a   1.000
_cell.length_b   1.000
_cell.length_c   1.000
_cell.angle_alpha   90.00
_cell.angle_beta   90.00
_cell.angle_gamma   90.00
#
_symmetry.space_group_name_H-M   'P 1'
#
loop_
_entity.id
_entity.type
_entity.pdbx_description
1 polymer ?
#
loop_
_entity_poly.entity_id
_entity_poly.type
_entity_poly.pdbx_seq_one_letter_code
_entity_poly.pdbx_strand_id
1 'polypeptide(L)'
;MKGTISRCLLEMIDEKMGSEMSSRIVEKASVSSPNLLRMSLSDVPEDDFMKLFTTTLSETGLSLEAACDAFGEFWCCTYVPKNYSFVIEKFSNAKEMILGMDKVHTQLTATIKNARPPHFEYHCNPKTN
;
A
#
# COMPACT_ATOMS: atom_id res chain seq x y z
N MET A 1 -0.36 9.94 -4.88
CA MET A 1 -0.12 8.50 -4.69
C MET A 1 -0.96 7.71 -5.70
N LYS A 2 -0.59 6.47 -6.04
CA LYS A 2 -1.46 5.62 -6.88
C LYS A 2 -2.56 4.96 -6.05
N GLY A 3 -3.75 4.86 -6.62
CA GLY A 3 -4.95 4.35 -5.95
C GLY A 3 -4.83 2.90 -5.47
N THR A 4 -3.83 2.14 -5.94
CA THR A 4 -3.54 0.81 -5.40
C THR A 4 -3.23 0.82 -3.90
N ILE A 5 -2.63 1.90 -3.38
CA ILE A 5 -2.31 2.03 -1.96
C ILE A 5 -3.57 2.31 -1.13
N SER A 6 -4.40 3.28 -1.55
CA SER A 6 -5.69 3.55 -0.88
C SER A 6 -6.64 2.36 -0.98
N ARG A 7 -6.62 1.65 -2.11
CA ARG A 7 -7.43 0.45 -2.31
C ARG A 7 -7.00 -0.66 -1.35
N CYS A 8 -5.70 -0.91 -1.21
CA CYS A 8 -5.19 -1.88 -0.25
C CYS A 8 -5.59 -1.53 1.19
N LEU A 9 -5.48 -0.25 1.58
CA LEU A 9 -5.90 0.21 2.91
C LEU A 9 -7.38 -0.09 3.16
N LEU A 10 -8.25 0.24 2.20
CA LEU A 10 -9.69 0.00 2.32
C LEU A 10 -10.05 -1.48 2.29
N GLU A 11 -9.40 -2.31 1.45
CA GLU A 11 -9.60 -3.76 1.46
C GLU A 11 -9.15 -4.39 2.79
N MET A 12 -8.06 -3.92 3.39
CA MET A 12 -7.63 -4.36 4.72
C MET A 12 -8.68 -4.06 5.79
N ILE A 13 -9.26 -2.85 5.76
CA ILE A 13 -10.31 -2.45 6.70
C ILE A 13 -11.58 -3.29 6.47
N ASP A 14 -11.96 -3.52 5.21
CA ASP A 14 -13.10 -4.38 4.88
C ASP A 14 -12.94 -5.77 5.49
N GLU A 15 -11.75 -6.35 5.36
CA GLU A 15 -11.48 -7.72 5.83
C GLU A 15 -11.39 -7.81 7.37
N LYS A 16 -10.77 -6.84 8.03
CA LYS A 16 -10.53 -6.87 9.49
C LYS A 16 -11.69 -6.29 10.32
N MET A 17 -12.44 -5.33 9.77
CA MET A 17 -13.42 -4.53 10.50
C MET A 17 -14.76 -4.37 9.78
N GLY A 18 -14.91 -4.92 8.58
CA GLY A 18 -16.13 -4.86 7.77
C GLY A 18 -16.22 -3.64 6.86
N SER A 19 -17.01 -3.78 5.80
CA SER A 19 -17.20 -2.74 4.78
C SER A 19 -17.94 -1.50 5.30
N GLU A 20 -18.70 -1.62 6.37
CA GLU A 20 -19.33 -0.48 7.04
C GLU A 20 -18.28 0.47 7.65
N MET A 21 -17.21 -0.10 8.24
CA MET A 21 -16.11 0.69 8.79
C MET A 21 -15.38 1.47 7.68
N SER A 22 -15.04 0.81 6.58
CA SER A 22 -14.33 1.45 5.48
C SER A 22 -15.19 2.54 4.82
N SER A 23 -16.49 2.31 4.68
CA SER A 23 -17.44 3.30 4.16
C SER A 23 -17.52 4.54 5.05
N ARG A 24 -17.60 4.36 6.38
CA ARG A 24 -17.57 5.45 7.35
C ARG A 24 -16.27 6.25 7.31
N ILE A 25 -15.14 5.58 7.16
CA ILE A 25 -13.83 6.23 7.02
C ILE A 25 -13.77 7.08 5.76
N VAL A 26 -14.23 6.56 4.61
CA VAL A 26 -14.25 7.32 3.35
C VAL A 26 -15.15 8.55 3.45
N GLU A 27 -16.33 8.42 4.07
CA GLU A 27 -17.25 9.53 4.31
C GLU A 27 -16.62 10.61 5.20
N LYS A 28 -16.06 10.22 6.35
CA LYS A 28 -15.46 11.16 7.31
C LYS A 28 -14.19 11.82 6.77
N ALA A 29 -13.39 11.11 5.99
CA ALA A 29 -12.15 11.63 5.44
C ALA A 29 -12.36 12.83 4.50
N SER A 30 -13.58 13.05 3.99
CA SER A 30 -13.93 14.22 3.19
C SER A 30 -12.96 14.46 2.02
N VAL A 31 -12.61 13.37 1.33
CA VAL A 31 -11.70 13.39 0.18
C VAL A 31 -12.37 13.97 -1.05
N SER A 32 -11.59 14.54 -1.97
CA SER A 32 -12.13 15.19 -3.17
C SER A 32 -12.79 14.21 -4.16
N SER A 33 -12.33 12.96 -4.20
CA SER A 33 -12.72 11.97 -5.20
C SER A 33 -12.84 10.56 -4.61
N PRO A 34 -13.86 10.28 -3.78
CA PRO A 34 -13.99 9.01 -3.05
C PRO A 34 -14.08 7.79 -3.98
N ASN A 35 -14.71 7.94 -5.15
CA ASN A 35 -14.83 6.86 -6.14
C ASN A 35 -13.47 6.38 -6.69
N LEU A 36 -12.44 7.23 -6.65
CA LEU A 36 -11.10 6.89 -7.16
C LEU A 36 -10.28 6.07 -6.17
N LEU A 37 -10.63 6.06 -4.87
CA LEU A 37 -9.84 5.43 -3.82
C LEU A 37 -9.72 3.91 -3.99
N ARG A 38 -10.69 3.26 -4.64
CA ARG A 38 -10.70 1.82 -4.92
C ARG A 38 -10.24 1.46 -6.34
N MET A 39 -9.78 2.43 -7.14
CA MET A 39 -9.30 2.18 -8.49
C MET A 39 -7.76 2.13 -8.51
N SER A 40 -7.17 0.97 -8.76
CA SER A 40 -5.71 0.78 -8.58
C SER A 40 -4.82 1.73 -9.40
N LEU A 41 -5.25 2.11 -10.61
CA LEU A 41 -4.47 2.96 -11.52
C LEU A 41 -4.78 4.46 -11.38
N SER A 42 -5.76 4.83 -10.57
CA SER A 42 -6.13 6.24 -10.36
C SER A 42 -4.99 7.02 -9.71
N ASP A 43 -4.95 8.32 -9.97
CA ASP A 43 -4.15 9.27 -9.20
C ASP A 43 -4.97 9.74 -8.02
N VAL A 44 -4.51 9.41 -6.81
CA VAL A 44 -5.08 9.91 -5.56
C VAL A 44 -4.19 11.05 -5.06
N PRO A 45 -4.72 12.26 -4.87
CA PRO A 45 -3.97 13.37 -4.29
C PRO A 45 -3.35 12.96 -2.96
N GLU A 46 -2.13 13.43 -2.69
CA GLU A 46 -1.42 13.11 -1.44
C GLU A 46 -2.23 13.56 -0.21
N ASP A 47 -2.74 14.78 -0.22
CA ASP A 47 -3.60 15.31 0.84
C ASP A 47 -4.85 14.44 1.08
N ASP A 48 -5.46 13.90 0.03
CA ASP A 48 -6.63 13.02 0.16
C ASP A 48 -6.24 11.67 0.76
N PHE A 49 -5.10 11.10 0.37
CA PHE A 49 -4.60 9.89 1.00
C PHE A 49 -4.27 10.14 2.47
N MET A 50 -3.64 11.27 2.80
CA MET A 50 -3.31 11.62 4.18
C MET A 50 -4.57 11.80 5.02
N LYS A 51 -5.60 12.50 4.53
CA LYS A 51 -6.91 12.59 5.20
C LYS A 51 -7.53 11.21 5.44
N LEU A 52 -7.50 10.34 4.43
CA LEU A 52 -8.01 8.97 4.55
C LEU A 52 -7.27 8.19 5.63
N PHE A 53 -5.95 8.27 5.63
CA PHE A 53 -5.09 7.56 6.57
C PHE A 53 -5.25 8.09 7.99
N THR A 54 -5.25 9.41 8.21
CA THR A 54 -5.47 10.00 9.53
C THR A 54 -6.86 9.68 10.08
N THR A 55 -7.88 9.68 9.21
CA THR A 55 -9.24 9.27 9.58
C THR A 55 -9.31 7.79 9.94
N THR A 56 -8.54 6.95 9.23
CA THR A 56 -8.41 5.53 9.59
C THR A 56 -7.84 5.37 11.00
N LEU A 57 -6.79 6.10 11.36
CA LEU A 57 -6.22 6.05 12.71
C LEU A 57 -7.27 6.46 13.77
N SER A 58 -8.02 7.54 13.54
CA SER A 58 -9.03 8.00 14.50
C SER A 58 -10.22 7.05 14.64
N GLU A 59 -10.70 6.45 13.54
CA GLU A 59 -11.88 5.58 13.56
C GLU A 59 -11.59 4.16 14.04
N THR A 60 -10.35 3.69 13.85
CA THR A 60 -9.92 2.35 14.28
C THR A 60 -9.28 2.34 15.66
N GLY A 61 -8.78 3.49 16.13
CA GLY A 61 -8.02 3.62 17.37
C GLY A 61 -6.61 3.04 17.30
N LEU A 62 -6.14 2.64 16.11
CA LEU A 62 -4.79 2.14 15.92
C LEU A 62 -3.76 3.26 16.08
N SER A 63 -2.61 2.92 16.66
CA SER A 63 -1.44 3.80 16.57
C SER A 63 -0.94 3.84 15.14
N LEU A 64 -0.16 4.88 14.80
CA LEU A 64 0.49 4.99 13.50
C LEU A 64 1.33 3.74 13.17
N GLU A 65 2.15 3.30 14.12
CA GLU A 65 3.01 2.11 13.98
C GLU A 65 2.19 0.85 13.73
N ALA A 66 1.17 0.59 14.55
CA ALA A 66 0.32 -0.58 14.39
C ALA A 66 -0.45 -0.57 13.06
N ALA A 67 -0.88 0.61 12.59
CA ALA A 67 -1.53 0.74 11.30
C ALA A 67 -0.55 0.50 10.14
N CYS A 68 0.68 0.98 10.23
CA CYS A 68 1.72 0.73 9.24
C CYS A 68 2.11 -0.75 9.17
N ASP A 69 2.27 -1.41 10.32
CA ASP A 69 2.57 -2.85 10.40
C ASP A 69 1.43 -3.69 9.82
N ALA A 70 0.19 -3.40 10.24
CA ALA A 70 -0.99 -4.10 9.72
C ALA A 70 -1.15 -3.90 8.21
N PHE A 71 -0.91 -2.68 7.72
CA PHE A 71 -0.93 -2.38 6.29
C PHE A 71 0.16 -3.13 5.54
N GLY A 72 1.39 -3.12 6.04
CA GLY A 72 2.53 -3.80 5.41
C GLY A 72 2.35 -5.31 5.34
N GLU A 73 1.86 -5.93 6.42
CA GLU A 73 1.52 -7.34 6.43
C GLU A 73 0.41 -7.64 5.42
N PHE A 74 -0.69 -6.88 5.43
CA PHE A 74 -1.78 -7.10 4.49
C PHE A 74 -1.34 -6.89 3.03
N TRP A 75 -0.50 -5.89 2.78
CA TRP A 75 0.11 -5.64 1.47
C TRP A 75 0.89 -6.86 1.00
N CYS A 76 1.85 -7.34 1.79
CA CYS A 76 2.75 -8.43 1.41
C CYS A 76 2.07 -9.80 1.37
N CYS A 77 1.17 -10.09 2.31
CA CYS A 77 0.63 -11.43 2.53
C CYS A 77 -0.73 -11.68 1.87
N THR A 78 -1.49 -10.63 1.57
CA THR A 78 -2.85 -10.75 1.01
C THR A 78 -2.98 -10.02 -0.32
N TYR A 79 -2.71 -8.71 -0.33
CA TYR A 79 -3.03 -7.85 -1.47
C TYR A 79 -2.10 -8.08 -2.67
N VAL A 80 -0.78 -8.15 -2.46
CA VAL A 80 0.18 -8.39 -3.55
C VAL A 80 0.05 -9.80 -4.12
N PRO A 81 -0.04 -10.90 -3.33
CA PRO A 81 -0.29 -12.23 -3.87
C PRO A 81 -1.57 -12.30 -4.72
N LYS A 82 -2.64 -11.62 -4.30
CA LYS A 82 -3.92 -11.58 -5.03
C LYS A 82 -3.86 -10.79 -6.34
N ASN A 83 -3.19 -9.64 -6.36
CA ASN A 83 -3.26 -8.68 -7.48
C ASN A 83 -2.00 -8.68 -8.37
N TYR A 84 -0.88 -9.19 -7.88
CA TYR A 84 0.44 -9.10 -8.49
C TYR A 84 1.25 -10.40 -8.30
N SER A 85 0.61 -11.57 -8.34
CA SER A 85 1.29 -12.88 -8.13
C SER A 85 2.51 -13.06 -9.04
N PHE A 86 2.40 -12.64 -10.30
CA PHE A 86 3.48 -12.66 -11.31
C PHE A 86 4.75 -11.88 -10.90
N VAL A 87 4.65 -10.99 -9.91
CA VAL A 87 5.80 -10.27 -9.33
C VAL A 87 6.49 -11.14 -8.29
N ILE A 88 5.72 -11.71 -7.36
CA ILE A 88 6.25 -12.50 -6.24
C ILE A 88 6.85 -13.82 -6.74
N GLU A 89 6.19 -14.47 -7.71
CA GLU A 89 6.60 -15.75 -8.30
C GLU A 89 7.99 -15.71 -8.96
N LYS A 90 8.57 -14.52 -9.19
CA LYS A 90 9.91 -14.34 -9.75
C LYS A 90 11.04 -14.51 -8.73
N PHE A 91 10.72 -14.54 -7.44
CA PHE A 91 11.71 -14.57 -6.37
C PHE A 91 11.66 -15.92 -5.64
N SER A 92 12.83 -16.49 -5.36
CA SER A 92 12.91 -17.80 -4.71
C SER A 92 12.90 -17.70 -3.17
N ASN A 93 13.16 -16.51 -2.63
CA ASN A 93 13.20 -16.24 -1.20
C ASN A 93 13.02 -14.73 -0.89
N ALA A 94 12.81 -14.42 0.39
CA ALA A 94 12.59 -13.05 0.85
C ALA A 94 13.79 -12.12 0.59
N LYS A 95 15.02 -12.62 0.70
CA LYS A 95 16.23 -11.82 0.46
C LYS A 95 16.30 -11.36 -1.00
N GLU A 96 16.07 -12.25 -1.95
CA GLU A 96 16.01 -11.92 -3.38
C GLU A 96 14.90 -10.92 -3.68
N MET A 97 13.72 -11.10 -3.08
CA MET A 97 12.60 -10.16 -3.24
C MET A 97 12.97 -8.76 -2.75
N ILE A 98 13.55 -8.65 -1.56
CA ILE A 98 13.97 -7.37 -0.98
C ILE A 98 15.01 -6.70 -1.87
N LEU A 99 16.07 -7.41 -2.26
CA LEU A 99 17.13 -6.85 -3.11
C LEU A 99 16.66 -6.52 -4.54
N GLY A 100 15.61 -7.18 -5.01
CA GLY A 100 15.00 -6.94 -6.33
C GLY A 100 13.93 -5.85 -6.34
N MET A 101 13.56 -5.27 -5.19
CA MET A 101 12.35 -4.45 -5.06
C MET A 101 12.42 -3.14 -5.85
N ASP A 102 13.60 -2.52 -5.97
CA ASP A 102 13.78 -1.31 -6.79
C ASP A 102 13.52 -1.59 -8.28
N LYS A 103 14.01 -2.74 -8.78
CA LYS A 103 13.76 -3.20 -10.15
C LYS A 103 12.28 -3.51 -10.38
N VAL A 104 11.61 -4.14 -9.42
CA VAL A 104 10.16 -4.41 -9.48
C VAL A 104 9.40 -3.10 -9.66
N HIS A 105 9.66 -2.12 -8.80
CA HIS A 105 9.01 -0.82 -8.88
C HIS A 105 9.26 -0.16 -10.23
N THR A 106 10.52 -0.05 -10.66
CA THR A 106 10.89 0.56 -11.95
C THR A 106 10.17 -0.11 -13.13
N GLN A 107 10.13 -1.44 -13.16
CA GLN A 107 9.50 -2.19 -14.25
C GLN A 107 7.97 -2.07 -14.24
N LEU A 108 7.34 -2.20 -13.07
CA LEU A 108 5.88 -2.14 -12.96
C LEU A 108 5.34 -0.75 -13.27
N THR A 109 6.08 0.30 -12.94
CA THR A 109 5.63 1.68 -13.14
C THR A 109 6.07 2.28 -14.47
N ALA A 110 6.88 1.58 -15.28
CA ALA A 110 7.46 2.12 -16.51
C ALA A 110 6.43 2.71 -17.48
N THR A 111 5.23 2.13 -17.55
CA THR A 111 4.12 2.58 -18.42
C THR A 111 3.00 3.29 -17.65
N ILE A 112 3.11 3.39 -16.33
CA ILE A 112 2.07 3.98 -15.48
C ILE A 112 2.34 5.48 -15.34
N LYS A 113 1.57 6.29 -16.07
CA LYS A 113 1.63 7.75 -16.00
C LYS A 113 1.56 8.25 -14.55
N ASN A 114 2.40 9.21 -14.17
CA ASN A 114 2.45 9.84 -12.83
C ASN A 114 2.76 8.89 -11.66
N ALA A 115 3.18 7.64 -11.91
CA ALA A 115 3.68 6.80 -10.84
C ALA A 115 4.98 7.36 -10.26
N ARG A 116 5.08 7.36 -8.92
CA ARG A 116 6.25 7.85 -8.17
C ARG A 116 6.65 6.76 -7.17
N PRO A 117 7.23 5.63 -7.63
CA PRO A 117 7.63 4.58 -6.73
C PRO A 117 8.80 5.03 -5.82
N PRO A 118 8.99 4.37 -4.67
CA PRO A 118 10.24 4.50 -3.91
C PRO A 118 11.41 3.88 -4.69
N HIS A 119 12.61 4.43 -4.45
CA HIS A 119 13.87 3.87 -4.92
C HIS A 119 14.70 3.41 -3.73
N PHE A 120 15.40 2.29 -3.89
CA PHE A 120 16.15 1.65 -2.81
C PHE A 120 17.61 1.43 -3.20
N GLU A 121 18.51 1.85 -2.32
CA GLU A 121 19.92 1.49 -2.35
C GLU A 121 20.22 0.51 -1.20
N TYR A 122 20.94 -0.57 -1.49
CA TYR A 122 21.23 -1.63 -0.53
C TYR A 122 22.70 -1.58 -0.13
N HIS A 123 22.96 -1.51 1.18
CA HIS A 123 24.30 -1.59 1.74
C HIS A 123 24.42 -2.84 2.60
N CYS A 124 25.22 -3.81 2.16
CA CYS A 124 25.65 -4.90 3.02
C CYS A 124 26.73 -4.38 3.95
N ASN A 125 26.45 -4.32 5.26
CA ASN A 125 27.49 -4.02 6.24
C ASN A 125 28.27 -5.31 6.51
N PRO A 126 29.59 -5.39 6.21
CA PRO A 126 30.37 -6.63 6.31
C PRO A 126 30.66 -7.07 7.76
N LYS A 127 29.92 -6.59 8.76
CA LYS A 127 30.17 -6.87 10.18
C LYS A 127 28.98 -7.54 10.84
N THR A 128 28.89 -8.84 10.65
CA THR A 128 28.38 -9.79 11.65
C THR A 128 29.13 -11.09 11.43
N ASN A 129 30.16 -11.31 12.27
CA ASN A 129 30.71 -12.64 12.53
C ASN A 129 29.66 -13.48 13.25
#